data_AF-A0A7H2Q591-F1
#
_entry.id   AF-A0A7H2Q591-F1
#
_cell.length_a   1.000
_cell.length_b   1.000
_cell.length_c   1.000
_cell.angle_alpha   90.00
_cell.angle_beta   90.00
_cell.angle_gamma   90.00
#
_symmetry.space_group_name_H-M   'P 1'
#
loop_
_entity.id
_entity.type
_entity.pdbx_description
1 polymer ?
#
loop_
_entity_poly.entity_id
_entity_poly.type
_entity_poly.pdbx_seq_one_letter_code
_entity_poly.pdbx_strand_id
1 'polypeptide(L)'
;MAEEALKNSFVQQSPNKVIPTCIRENALERILWHKQQGDQVVVVSASLGVYLESWCQSLNLDVICNQLEIHNGVLTGHFINGDCGYLEKVNRIKNKYDLTKYSTIYAYGDTPNDYPMLGLAHKKYYKWQEMH
;
A
#
# COMPACT_ATOMS: atom_id res chain seq x y z
N MET A 1 -13.81 20.00 4.67
CA MET A 1 -13.52 21.37 4.17
C MET A 1 -12.21 21.42 3.37
N ALA A 2 -11.06 21.00 3.91
CA ALA A 2 -9.79 21.00 3.15
C ALA A 2 -9.68 19.89 2.09
N GLU A 3 -10.23 18.71 2.36
CA GLU A 3 -10.22 17.55 1.46
C GLU A 3 -11.05 17.77 0.18
N GLU A 4 -11.97 18.72 0.22
CA GLU A 4 -12.91 19.03 -0.86
C GLU A 4 -12.36 20.13 -1.78
N ALA A 5 -11.48 21.00 -1.27
CA ALA A 5 -10.84 22.06 -2.03
C ALA A 5 -9.77 21.55 -3.01
N LEU A 6 -9.11 20.43 -2.69
CA LEU A 6 -8.13 19.79 -3.56
C LEU A 6 -8.75 19.14 -4.80
N LYS A 7 -10.07 18.93 -4.85
CA LYS A 7 -10.76 18.23 -5.96
C LYS A 7 -11.00 19.09 -7.21
N ASN A 8 -10.85 20.41 -7.14
CA ASN A 8 -11.50 21.33 -8.10
C ASN A 8 -10.59 22.12 -9.06
N SER A 9 -9.30 21.82 -9.21
CA SER A 9 -8.43 22.65 -10.08
C SER A 9 -7.45 21.94 -11.03
N PHE A 10 -7.60 20.64 -11.25
CA PHE A 10 -7.03 19.96 -12.40
C PHE A 10 -8.12 19.07 -13.00
N VAL A 11 -8.05 18.71 -14.28
CA VAL A 11 -8.92 17.66 -14.84
C VAL A 11 -8.61 16.35 -14.11
N GLN A 12 -9.23 16.15 -12.95
CA GLN A 12 -8.95 15.07 -12.03
C GLN A 12 -9.79 13.87 -12.43
N GLN A 13 -9.21 13.00 -13.23
CA GLN A 13 -9.74 11.65 -13.31
C GLN A 13 -9.64 11.03 -11.91
N SER A 14 -10.73 10.44 -11.44
CA SER A 14 -10.77 9.76 -10.13
C SER A 14 -9.62 8.76 -10.02
N PRO A 15 -8.91 8.67 -8.88
CA PRO A 15 -7.92 7.61 -8.64
C PRO A 15 -8.45 6.21 -8.93
N ASN A 16 -9.76 5.99 -8.72
CA ASN A 16 -10.45 4.73 -9.03
C ASN A 16 -10.57 4.43 -10.54
N LYS A 17 -10.25 5.40 -11.42
CA LYS A 17 -10.19 5.22 -12.88
C LYS A 17 -8.74 5.12 -13.38
N VAL A 18 -7.81 5.86 -12.79
CA VAL A 18 -6.41 5.92 -13.26
C VAL A 18 -5.57 4.78 -12.69
N ILE A 19 -5.66 4.51 -11.39
CA ILE A 19 -4.80 3.49 -10.77
C ILE A 19 -5.02 2.11 -11.41
N PRO A 20 -6.26 1.65 -11.68
CA PRO A 20 -6.47 0.36 -12.35
C PRO A 20 -5.76 0.21 -13.70
N THR A 21 -5.50 1.28 -14.45
CA THR A 21 -4.76 1.20 -15.73
C THR A 21 -3.25 1.11 -15.54
N CYS A 22 -2.75 1.39 -14.33
CA CYS A 22 -1.34 1.30 -13.96
C CYS A 22 -1.00 0.04 -13.15
N ILE A 23 -2.01 -0.74 -12.73
CA ILE A 23 -1.78 -1.99 -12.01
C ILE A 23 -1.33 -3.06 -12.99
N ARG A 24 -0.23 -3.74 -12.67
CA ARG A 24 0.22 -4.93 -13.42
C ARG A 24 -0.82 -6.03 -13.24
N GLU A 25 -1.22 -6.66 -14.34
CA GLU A 25 -2.25 -7.71 -14.34
C GLU A 25 -1.95 -8.82 -13.32
N ASN A 26 -0.69 -9.29 -13.28
CA ASN A 26 -0.25 -10.30 -12.33
C ASN A 26 -0.41 -9.90 -10.85
N ALA A 27 -0.32 -8.61 -10.53
CA ALA A 27 -0.56 -8.11 -9.17
C ALA A 27 -2.04 -8.17 -8.82
N LEU A 28 -2.90 -7.75 -9.75
CA LEU A 28 -4.34 -7.81 -9.57
C LEU A 28 -4.83 -9.26 -9.44
N GLU A 29 -4.36 -10.15 -10.31
CA GLU A 29 -4.65 -11.59 -10.22
C GLU A 29 -4.25 -12.15 -8.86
N ARG A 30 -3.06 -11.79 -8.36
CA ARG A 30 -2.60 -12.27 -7.05
C ARG A 30 -3.43 -11.75 -5.90
N ILE A 31 -3.81 -10.47 -5.92
CA ILE A 31 -4.73 -9.87 -4.95
C ILE A 31 -6.05 -10.64 -4.94
N LEU A 32 -6.65 -10.89 -6.12
CA LEU A 32 -7.91 -11.61 -6.23
C LEU A 32 -7.79 -13.06 -5.75
N TRP A 33 -6.69 -13.73 -6.08
CA TRP A 33 -6.41 -15.08 -5.60
C TRP A 33 -6.37 -15.14 -4.07
N HIS A 34 -5.65 -14.24 -3.40
CA HIS A 34 -5.61 -14.17 -1.93
C HIS A 34 -6.98 -13.90 -1.33
N LYS A 35 -7.75 -12.96 -1.91
CA LYS A 35 -9.11 -12.68 -1.45
C LYS A 35 -10.03 -13.90 -1.56
N GLN A 36 -9.89 -14.70 -2.62
CA GLN A 36 -10.66 -15.95 -2.78
C GLN A 36 -10.31 -17.00 -1.72
N GLN A 37 -9.07 -17.01 -1.20
CA GLN A 37 -8.67 -17.87 -0.09
C GLN A 37 -9.19 -17.37 1.27
N GLY A 38 -9.76 -16.16 1.33
CA GLY A 38 -10.16 -15.52 2.58
C GLY A 38 -9.01 -14.82 3.31
N ASP A 39 -7.87 -14.61 2.63
CA ASP A 39 -6.73 -13.92 3.22
C ASP A 39 -7.03 -12.44 3.46
N GLN A 40 -6.47 -11.91 4.55
CA GLN A 40 -6.39 -10.46 4.73
C GLN A 40 -5.31 -9.89 3.78
N VAL A 41 -5.71 -8.99 2.89
CA VAL A 41 -4.82 -8.38 1.91
C VAL A 41 -4.52 -6.93 2.27
N VAL A 42 -3.22 -6.58 2.29
CA VAL A 42 -2.71 -5.26 2.67
C VAL A 42 -1.73 -4.76 1.61
N VAL A 43 -1.91 -3.52 1.16
CA VAL A 43 -0.95 -2.82 0.29
C VAL A 43 0.01 -1.99 1.15
N VAL A 44 1.33 -2.21 0.99
CA VAL A 44 2.35 -1.50 1.78
C VAL A 44 3.31 -0.75 0.85
N SER A 45 3.23 0.60 0.82
CA SER A 45 3.88 1.42 -0.20
C SER A 45 4.48 2.72 0.33
N ALA A 46 5.55 3.22 -0.30
CA ALA A 46 6.06 4.59 -0.12
C ALA A 46 5.28 5.63 -0.96
N SER A 47 4.22 5.20 -1.65
CA SER A 47 3.29 6.08 -2.35
C SER A 47 2.42 6.90 -1.40
N LEU A 48 1.79 7.95 -1.91
CA LEU A 48 0.94 8.86 -1.13
C LEU A 48 -0.47 8.29 -0.91
N GLY A 49 -0.98 8.44 0.31
CA GLY A 49 -2.34 8.01 0.68
C GLY A 49 -3.46 8.69 -0.12
N VAL A 50 -3.26 9.97 -0.48
CA VAL A 50 -4.26 10.81 -1.18
C VAL A 50 -4.90 10.17 -2.42
N TYR A 51 -4.18 9.28 -3.12
CA TYR A 51 -4.73 8.50 -4.23
C TYR A 51 -4.82 7.01 -3.93
N LEU A 52 -3.87 6.47 -3.15
CA LEU A 52 -3.74 5.03 -2.95
C LEU A 52 -4.86 4.48 -2.06
N GLU A 53 -5.32 5.25 -1.07
CA GLU A 53 -6.35 4.82 -0.13
C GLU A 53 -7.70 4.60 -0.83
N SER A 54 -8.13 5.54 -1.67
CA SER A 54 -9.38 5.42 -2.43
C SER A 54 -9.38 4.15 -3.30
N TRP A 55 -8.26 3.84 -3.96
CA TRP A 55 -8.15 2.65 -4.79
C TRP A 55 -8.17 1.37 -3.95
N CYS A 56 -7.41 1.32 -2.85
CA CYS A 56 -7.43 0.17 -1.95
C CYS A 56 -8.84 -0.07 -1.39
N GLN A 57 -9.53 1.00 -1.00
CA GLN A 57 -10.92 0.95 -0.53
C GLN A 57 -11.87 0.39 -1.60
N SER A 58 -11.71 0.77 -2.88
CA SER A 58 -12.52 0.24 -3.99
C SER A 58 -12.41 -1.27 -4.16
N LEU A 59 -11.29 -1.87 -3.72
CA LEU A 59 -11.03 -3.29 -3.75
C LEU A 59 -11.15 -3.94 -2.36
N ASN A 60 -11.62 -3.23 -1.34
CA ASN A 60 -11.67 -3.69 0.06
C ASN A 60 -10.33 -4.27 0.53
N LEU A 61 -9.24 -3.54 0.25
CA LEU A 61 -7.89 -3.84 0.70
C LEU A 61 -7.52 -2.88 1.82
N ASP A 62 -6.79 -3.37 2.81
CA ASP A 62 -6.16 -2.48 3.78
C ASP A 62 -4.89 -1.86 3.19
N VAL A 63 -4.42 -0.75 3.75
CA VAL A 63 -3.29 0.00 3.21
C VAL A 63 -2.40 0.59 4.31
N ILE A 64 -1.09 0.59 4.04
CA ILE A 64 -0.04 1.27 4.80
C ILE A 64 0.76 2.09 3.79
N CYS A 65 0.74 3.42 3.92
CA CYS A 65 1.39 4.30 2.95
C CYS A 65 1.88 5.61 3.55
N ASN A 66 2.49 6.48 2.72
CA ASN A 66 2.93 7.80 3.13
C ASN A 66 1.74 8.75 3.30
N GLN A 67 1.71 9.44 4.44
CA GLN A 67 0.72 10.46 4.75
C GLN A 67 1.37 11.82 4.72
N LEU A 68 0.77 12.77 4.01
CA LEU A 68 1.24 14.15 3.94
C LEU A 68 0.65 14.96 5.08
N GLU A 69 1.50 15.78 5.69
CA GLU A 69 1.06 16.77 6.66
C GLU A 69 0.29 17.89 5.94
N ILE A 70 -0.85 18.25 6.55
CA ILE A 70 -1.71 19.33 6.12
C ILE A 70 -1.77 20.38 7.23
N HIS A 71 -1.41 21.61 6.91
CA HIS A 71 -1.55 22.74 7.81
C HIS A 71 -2.46 23.80 7.17
N ASN A 72 -3.55 24.15 7.86
CA ASN A 72 -4.56 25.09 7.38
C ASN A 72 -5.11 24.75 5.97
N GLY A 73 -5.27 23.46 5.69
CA GLY A 73 -5.77 22.96 4.41
C GLY A 73 -4.76 22.98 3.26
N VAL A 74 -3.49 23.31 3.54
CA VAL A 74 -2.40 23.31 2.56
C VAL A 74 -1.43 22.17 2.89
N LEU A 75 -0.99 21.44 1.86
CA LEU A 75 0.05 20.42 1.99
C LEU A 75 1.38 21.09 2.32
N THR A 76 2.04 20.66 3.40
CA THR A 76 3.31 21.26 3.83
C THR A 76 4.51 20.71 3.05
N GLY A 77 4.33 19.57 2.39
CA GLY A 77 5.40 18.81 1.72
C GLY A 77 6.11 17.82 2.64
N HIS A 78 5.76 17.77 3.93
CA HIS A 78 6.33 16.82 4.88
C HIS A 78 5.46 15.57 5.05
N PHE A 79 6.09 14.44 5.39
CA PHE A 79 5.37 13.24 5.81
C PHE A 79 5.08 13.27 7.30
N ILE A 80 3.87 12.87 7.70
CA ILE A 80 3.45 12.83 9.12
C ILE A 80 4.33 11.88 9.94
N ASN A 81 4.64 10.70 9.38
CA ASN A 81 5.39 9.63 10.06
C ASN A 81 6.68 9.25 9.31
N GLY A 82 7.24 10.19 8.52
CA GLY A 82 8.36 9.90 7.62
C GLY A 82 8.00 8.98 6.44
N ASP A 83 9.02 8.61 5.67
CA ASP A 83 8.88 7.78 4.47
C ASP A 83 8.65 6.29 4.81
N CYS A 84 7.66 5.67 4.16
CA CYS A 84 7.30 4.25 4.26
C CYS A 84 8.23 3.37 3.41
N GLY A 85 9.53 3.49 3.65
CA GLY A 85 10.58 2.76 2.95
C GLY A 85 11.30 1.75 3.85
N TYR A 86 11.87 0.70 3.25
CA TYR A 86 12.78 -0.23 3.92
C TYR A 86 12.22 -0.79 5.25
N LEU A 87 12.94 -0.58 6.36
CA LEU A 87 12.54 -1.03 7.71
C LEU A 87 11.26 -0.38 8.20
N GLU A 88 10.91 0.81 7.70
CA GLU A 88 9.70 1.48 8.14
C GLU A 88 8.44 0.73 7.69
N LYS A 89 8.50 0.04 6.54
CA LYS A 89 7.42 -0.90 6.15
C LYS A 89 7.22 -1.97 7.23
N VAL A 90 8.31 -2.55 7.72
CA VAL A 90 8.27 -3.59 8.76
C VAL A 90 7.69 -3.05 10.06
N ASN A 91 8.14 -1.86 10.49
CA ASN A 91 7.65 -1.22 11.71
C ASN A 91 6.14 -0.96 11.64
N ARG A 92 5.66 -0.38 10.53
CA ARG A 92 4.23 -0.09 10.35
C ARG A 92 3.38 -1.35 10.27
N ILE A 93 3.86 -2.41 9.62
CA ILE A 93 3.18 -3.71 9.60
C ILE A 93 3.05 -4.25 11.04
N LYS A 94 4.14 -4.28 11.81
CA LYS A 94 4.14 -4.81 13.19
C LYS A 94 3.34 -3.95 14.17
N ASN A 95 3.26 -2.64 13.95
CA ASN A 95 2.44 -1.74 14.75
C ASN A 95 0.94 -1.95 14.49
N LYS A 96 0.56 -2.34 13.27
CA LYS A 96 -0.84 -2.49 12.87
C LYS A 96 -1.36 -3.91 13.06
N TYR A 97 -0.51 -4.93 12.91
CA TYR A 97 -0.90 -6.33 12.95
C TYR A 97 -0.05 -7.15 13.90
N ASP A 98 -0.71 -8.03 14.67
CA ASP A 98 -0.05 -9.09 15.41
C ASP A 98 0.23 -10.26 14.45
N LEU A 99 1.47 -10.32 13.96
CA LEU A 99 1.88 -11.32 12.97
C LEU A 99 1.81 -12.76 13.48
N THR A 100 1.76 -12.99 14.80
CA THR A 100 1.67 -14.36 15.37
C THR A 100 0.30 -14.99 15.17
N LYS A 101 -0.72 -14.19 14.81
CA LYS A 101 -2.07 -14.68 14.52
C LYS A 101 -2.22 -15.28 13.12
N TYR A 102 -1.21 -15.16 12.26
CA TYR A 102 -1.25 -15.63 10.89
C TYR A 102 -0.42 -16.90 10.76
N SER A 103 -1.06 -17.99 10.33
CA SER A 103 -0.38 -19.26 10.07
C SER A 103 0.56 -19.19 8.87
N THR A 104 0.22 -18.37 7.87
CA THR A 104 1.04 -18.13 6.69
C THR A 104 0.99 -16.64 6.33
N ILE A 105 2.11 -16.10 5.88
CA ILE A 105 2.25 -14.70 5.48
C ILE A 105 2.89 -14.74 4.11
N TYR A 106 2.22 -14.09 3.15
CA TYR A 106 2.72 -13.88 1.80
C TYR A 106 3.19 -12.43 1.67
N ALA A 107 4.35 -12.21 1.07
CA ALA A 107 4.82 -10.87 0.74
C ALA A 107 5.34 -10.81 -0.69
N TYR A 108 5.05 -9.69 -1.36
CA TYR A 108 5.41 -9.41 -2.73
C TYR A 108 6.11 -8.05 -2.78
N GLY A 109 7.23 -7.97 -3.49
CA GLY A 109 7.98 -6.73 -3.66
C GLY A 109 8.76 -6.75 -4.97
N ASP A 110 9.16 -5.58 -5.46
CA ASP A 110 9.90 -5.44 -6.71
C ASP A 110 11.10 -4.50 -6.61
N THR A 111 11.30 -3.87 -5.45
CA THR A 111 12.43 -2.99 -5.17
C THR A 111 13.21 -3.41 -3.92
N PRO A 112 14.48 -2.98 -3.75
CA PRO A 112 15.23 -3.22 -2.52
C PRO A 112 14.56 -2.67 -1.25
N ASN A 113 13.69 -1.65 -1.38
CA ASN A 113 12.89 -1.12 -0.26
C ASN A 113 11.98 -2.19 0.36
N ASP A 114 11.69 -3.27 -0.37
CA ASP A 114 10.78 -4.34 0.06
C ASP A 114 11.52 -5.49 0.76
N TYR A 115 12.85 -5.61 0.63
CA TYR A 115 13.59 -6.74 1.21
C TYR A 115 13.33 -6.94 2.71
N PRO A 116 13.28 -5.89 3.56
CA PRO A 116 12.96 -6.08 4.97
C PRO A 116 11.55 -6.65 5.18
N MET A 117 10.55 -6.17 4.42
CA MET A 117 9.17 -6.66 4.48
C MET A 117 9.08 -8.11 3.98
N LEU A 118 9.76 -8.46 2.89
CA LEU A 118 9.85 -9.82 2.37
C LEU A 118 10.45 -10.78 3.42
N GLY A 119 11.37 -10.29 4.26
CA GLY A 119 11.94 -11.03 5.37
C GLY A 119 10.95 -11.42 6.48
N LEU A 120 9.76 -10.81 6.54
CA LEU A 120 8.71 -11.19 7.49
C LEU A 120 7.88 -12.39 7.04
N ALA A 121 7.93 -12.73 5.75
CA ALA A 121 6.96 -13.64 5.15
C ALA A 121 7.46 -15.09 5.11
N HIS A 122 6.51 -16.01 5.27
CA HIS A 122 6.70 -17.44 5.06
C HIS A 122 6.86 -17.75 3.56
N LYS A 123 6.12 -17.01 2.73
CA LYS A 123 6.14 -17.08 1.27
C LYS A 123 6.45 -15.71 0.70
N LYS A 124 7.60 -15.56 0.06
CA LYS A 124 8.14 -14.24 -0.33
C LYS A 124 8.50 -14.26 -1.80
N TYR A 125 8.08 -13.21 -2.51
CA TYR A 125 8.25 -13.09 -3.94
C TYR A 125 8.91 -11.75 -4.27
N TYR A 126 10.08 -11.81 -4.88
CA TYR A 126 10.74 -10.63 -5.42
C TYR A 126 10.63 -10.63 -6.93
N LYS A 127 10.06 -9.56 -7.50
CA LYS A 127 9.79 -9.44 -8.95
C LYS A 127 9.07 -10.67 -9.51
N TRP A 128 8.07 -11.16 -8.77
CA TRP A 128 7.24 -12.32 -9.11
C TRP A 128 7.96 -13.68 -9.10
N GLN A 129 9.18 -13.74 -8.58
CA GLN A 129 9.92 -14.99 -8.38
C GLN A 129 9.95 -15.32 -6.88
N GLU A 130 9.60 -16.56 -6.53
CA GLU A 130 9.68 -17.04 -5.15
C GLU A 130 11.14 -17.03 -4.69
N MET A 131 11.39 -16.45 -3.52
CA MET A 131 12.72 -16.49 -2.89
C MET A 131 12.78 -17.65 -1.91
N HIS A 132 13.86 -18.43 -1.98
CA HIS A 132 14.17 -19.50 -1.04
C HIS A 132 15.01 -18.97 0.13
#